data_AF-A0A7T7HCD9-F1
#
_entry.id   AF-A0A7T7HCD9-F1
#
_cell.length_a   1.000
_cell.length_b   1.000
_cell.length_c   1.000
_cell.angle_alpha   90.00
_cell.angle_beta   90.00
_cell.angle_gamma   90.00
#
_symmetry.space_group_name_H-M   'P 1'
#
loop_
_entity.id
_entity.type
_entity.pdbx_description
1 polymer ?
#
loop_
_entity_poly.entity_id
_entity_poly.type
_entity_poly.pdbx_seq_one_letter_code
_entity_poly.pdbx_strand_id
1 'polypeptide(L)'
;MSDKLGQDFGGKESLYKLIPLYIPPRKDGIIRDPNFFKLYQKYGIDSTEVLEEVAKWKRGLNKQLIDSFTVAVIRDQYGRAERNIKIVRKNENINANLFKWTFENFGFPSVSKIGVWSNKENIFFPMRSFITHMATSKDYPYFKDKLLEYVKSGDCTPIDYSYMVDTYHINKKEKTYYGMGRTLQKSIDTVEIDAHRRSIGLPSLKHTSKINKDFENEIKEMYKTFKKQ
;
A
#
# COMPACT_ATOMS: atom_id res chain seq x y z
N MET A 1 16.69 -8.12 -10.88
CA MET A 1 15.39 -8.71 -10.59
C MET A 1 15.56 -10.23 -10.71
N SER A 2 14.52 -11.00 -10.48
CA SER A 2 14.45 -12.47 -10.54
C SER A 2 15.09 -13.11 -11.77
N ASP A 3 15.11 -12.36 -12.87
CA ASP A 3 15.76 -12.68 -14.14
C ASP A 3 17.27 -12.93 -14.06
N LYS A 4 17.93 -12.39 -13.03
CA LYS A 4 19.36 -12.63 -12.75
C LYS A 4 19.61 -13.93 -11.97
N LEU A 5 18.56 -14.58 -11.45
CA LEU A 5 18.65 -15.73 -10.56
C LEU A 5 18.31 -17.06 -11.24
N GLY A 6 17.90 -17.05 -12.52
CA GLY A 6 17.64 -18.27 -13.29
C GLY A 6 16.49 -19.14 -12.76
N GLN A 7 15.58 -18.58 -11.96
CA GLN A 7 14.44 -19.29 -11.39
C GLN A 7 13.14 -19.01 -12.16
N ASP A 8 12.27 -20.01 -12.27
CA ASP A 8 10.90 -19.86 -12.81
C ASP A 8 9.99 -19.25 -11.72
N PHE A 9 9.47 -18.06 -12.00
CA PHE A 9 8.58 -17.31 -11.11
C PHE A 9 7.13 -17.39 -11.56
N GLY A 10 6.71 -18.53 -12.12
CA GLY A 10 5.31 -18.81 -12.46
C GLY A 10 4.88 -18.22 -13.81
N GLY A 11 5.82 -18.13 -14.76
CA GLY A 11 5.55 -17.78 -16.17
C GLY A 11 4.77 -16.49 -16.42
N LYS A 12 4.09 -16.45 -17.58
CA LYS A 12 3.28 -15.29 -18.03
C LYS A 12 2.18 -14.91 -17.05
N GLU A 13 1.50 -15.89 -16.44
CA GLU A 13 0.40 -15.67 -15.50
C GLU A 13 0.80 -14.81 -14.30
N SER A 14 2.00 -15.05 -13.77
CA SER A 14 2.51 -14.29 -12.63
C SER A 14 2.87 -12.85 -13.02
N LEU A 15 3.29 -12.63 -14.28
CA LEU A 15 3.55 -11.28 -14.79
C LEU A 15 2.27 -10.44 -14.89
N TYR A 16 1.16 -11.00 -15.37
CA TYR A 16 -0.10 -10.24 -15.43
C TYR A 16 -0.57 -9.78 -14.04
N LYS A 17 -0.32 -10.56 -12.98
CA LYS A 17 -0.61 -10.16 -11.59
C LYS A 17 0.20 -8.94 -11.13
N LEU A 18 1.36 -8.67 -11.73
CA LEU A 18 2.20 -7.51 -11.41
C LEU A 18 1.70 -6.23 -12.08
N ILE A 19 0.94 -6.30 -13.17
CA ILE A 19 0.41 -5.14 -13.89
C ILE A 19 -0.31 -4.18 -12.92
N PRO A 20 -1.36 -4.58 -12.18
CA PRO A 20 -2.08 -3.67 -11.30
C PRO A 20 -1.21 -3.14 -10.14
N LEU A 21 -0.16 -3.86 -9.74
CA LEU A 21 0.75 -3.45 -8.67
C LEU A 21 1.77 -2.40 -9.14
N TYR A 22 2.12 -2.42 -10.42
CA TYR A 22 3.08 -1.48 -11.02
C TYR A 22 2.42 -0.17 -11.46
N ILE A 23 1.11 -0.15 -11.67
CA ILE A 23 0.40 1.04 -12.17
C ILE A 23 0.71 2.20 -11.23
N PRO A 24 1.38 3.25 -11.74
CA PRO A 24 1.87 4.31 -10.90
C PRO A 24 0.68 5.03 -10.25
N PRO A 25 0.83 5.52 -9.02
CA PRO A 25 -0.20 6.30 -8.35
C PRO A 25 -0.31 7.72 -8.93
N ARG A 26 -0.21 7.85 -10.25
CA ARG A 26 -0.41 9.10 -11.00
C ARG A 26 -1.81 9.12 -11.60
N LYS A 27 -2.34 10.33 -11.73
CA LYS A 27 -3.67 10.59 -12.28
C LYS A 27 -3.88 10.00 -13.68
N ASP A 28 -2.86 10.03 -14.52
CA ASP A 28 -2.96 9.48 -15.88
C ASP A 28 -2.96 7.94 -15.90
N GLY A 29 -2.47 7.29 -14.82
CA GLY A 29 -2.29 5.85 -14.74
C GLY A 29 -1.46 5.27 -15.88
N ILE A 30 -0.65 6.11 -16.56
CA ILE A 30 0.14 5.72 -17.72
C ILE A 30 1.44 5.13 -17.21
N ILE A 31 1.74 3.92 -17.66
CA ILE A 31 3.04 3.29 -17.42
C ILE A 31 4.03 3.89 -18.42
N ARG A 32 5.08 4.54 -17.92
CA ARG A 32 6.13 5.18 -18.76
C ARG A 32 7.51 4.57 -18.56
N ASP A 33 7.65 3.60 -17.67
CA ASP A 33 8.93 2.96 -17.41
C ASP A 33 9.28 1.98 -18.55
N PRO A 34 10.34 2.23 -19.33
CA PRO A 34 10.76 1.31 -20.38
C PRO A 34 11.19 -0.05 -19.82
N ASN A 35 11.70 -0.11 -18.59
CA ASN A 35 12.11 -1.36 -17.96
C ASN A 35 10.92 -2.26 -17.63
N PHE A 36 9.76 -1.65 -17.32
CA PHE A 36 8.51 -2.38 -17.20
C PHE A 36 8.20 -3.10 -18.51
N PHE A 37 8.09 -2.40 -19.64
CA PHE A 37 7.76 -3.06 -20.92
C PHE A 37 8.83 -4.05 -21.38
N LYS A 38 10.12 -3.75 -21.17
CA LYS A 38 11.22 -4.69 -21.45
C LYS A 38 11.08 -6.00 -20.68
N LEU A 39 10.60 -5.96 -19.43
CA LEU A 39 10.34 -7.16 -18.66
C LEU A 39 9.29 -8.04 -19.35
N TYR A 40 8.14 -7.48 -19.75
CA TYR A 40 7.08 -8.25 -20.42
C TYR A 40 7.52 -8.76 -21.79
N GLN A 41 8.23 -7.94 -22.56
CA GLN A 41 8.75 -8.31 -23.87
C GLN A 41 9.70 -9.52 -23.78
N LYS A 42 10.53 -9.61 -22.74
CA LYS A 42 11.40 -10.77 -22.49
C LYS A 42 10.64 -12.09 -22.40
N TYR A 43 9.39 -12.05 -21.95
CA TYR A 43 8.52 -13.23 -21.83
C TYR A 43 7.53 -13.35 -23.00
N GLY A 44 7.74 -12.61 -24.09
CA GLY A 44 6.89 -12.67 -25.28
C GLY A 44 5.48 -12.12 -25.04
N ILE A 45 5.37 -11.07 -24.24
CA ILE A 45 4.16 -10.25 -24.05
C ILE A 45 4.49 -8.86 -24.59
N ASP A 46 3.81 -8.43 -25.64
CA ASP A 46 4.06 -7.12 -26.24
C ASP A 46 3.37 -5.97 -25.47
N SER A 47 3.72 -4.73 -25.80
CA SER A 47 3.16 -3.56 -25.12
C SER A 47 1.65 -3.41 -25.32
N THR A 48 1.11 -3.86 -26.46
CA THR A 48 -0.33 -3.78 -26.76
C THR A 48 -1.09 -4.71 -25.83
N GLU A 49 -0.61 -5.95 -25.69
CA GLU A 49 -1.18 -6.95 -24.78
C GLU A 49 -1.17 -6.45 -23.32
N VAL A 50 -0.06 -5.86 -22.87
CA VAL A 50 0.03 -5.23 -21.54
C VAL A 50 -1.03 -4.13 -21.36
N LEU A 51 -1.23 -3.27 -22.36
CA LEU A 51 -2.21 -2.18 -22.31
C LEU A 51 -3.65 -2.70 -22.32
N GLU A 52 -3.92 -3.79 -23.05
CA GLU A 52 -5.22 -4.47 -23.02
C GLU A 52 -5.53 -5.04 -21.64
N GLU A 53 -4.56 -5.67 -20.99
CA GLU A 53 -4.71 -6.18 -19.62
C GLU A 53 -4.93 -5.05 -18.60
N VAL A 54 -4.25 -3.91 -18.75
CA VAL A 54 -4.56 -2.70 -17.97
C VAL A 54 -6.00 -2.25 -18.19
N ALA A 55 -6.48 -2.25 -19.43
CA ALA A 55 -7.85 -1.84 -19.75
C ALA A 55 -8.89 -2.82 -19.20
N LYS A 56 -8.64 -4.14 -19.28
CA LYS A 56 -9.48 -5.20 -18.69
C LYS A 56 -9.56 -5.02 -17.17
N TRP A 57 -8.43 -4.84 -16.51
CA TRP A 57 -8.37 -4.56 -15.07
C TRP A 57 -9.19 -3.32 -14.69
N LYS A 58 -9.03 -2.18 -15.38
CA LYS A 58 -9.80 -0.95 -15.11
C LYS A 58 -11.32 -1.13 -15.23
N ARG A 59 -11.76 -1.97 -16.19
CA ARG A 59 -13.18 -2.31 -16.38
C ARG A 59 -13.70 -3.21 -15.25
N GLY A 60 -12.85 -4.11 -14.73
CA GLY A 60 -13.19 -5.04 -13.65
C GLY A 60 -13.23 -4.43 -12.24
N LEU A 61 -12.83 -3.16 -12.07
CA LEU A 61 -12.85 -2.50 -10.76
C LEU A 61 -14.26 -2.36 -10.20
N ASN A 62 -14.41 -2.60 -8.90
CA ASN A 62 -15.69 -2.49 -8.18
C ASN A 62 -16.08 -1.02 -7.99
N LYS A 63 -17.04 -0.55 -8.79
CA LYS A 63 -17.50 0.85 -8.80
C LYS A 63 -18.17 1.27 -7.50
N GLN A 64 -18.97 0.39 -6.89
CA GLN A 64 -19.60 0.67 -5.60
C GLN A 64 -18.56 0.92 -4.51
N LEU A 65 -17.52 0.10 -4.44
CA LEU A 65 -16.43 0.30 -3.48
C LEU A 65 -15.63 1.57 -3.81
N ILE A 66 -15.35 1.84 -5.08
CA ILE A 66 -14.70 3.09 -5.50
C ILE A 66 -15.49 4.31 -4.98
N ASP A 67 -16.79 4.35 -5.20
CA ASP A 67 -17.63 5.47 -4.74
C ASP A 67 -17.65 5.56 -3.21
N SER A 68 -17.76 4.42 -2.54
CA SER A 68 -17.76 4.35 -1.07
C SER A 68 -16.46 4.86 -0.46
N PHE A 69 -15.31 4.43 -1.00
CA PHE A 69 -13.99 4.88 -0.54
C PHE A 69 -13.68 6.32 -0.97
N THR A 70 -14.23 6.80 -2.08
CA THR A 70 -14.17 8.22 -2.46
C THR A 70 -14.80 9.10 -1.38
N VAL A 71 -16.02 8.77 -0.95
CA VAL A 71 -16.70 9.48 0.14
C VAL A 71 -15.92 9.36 1.44
N ALA A 72 -15.37 8.17 1.74
CA ALA A 72 -14.60 7.95 2.94
C ALA A 72 -13.33 8.83 2.99
N VAL A 73 -12.61 8.99 1.87
CA VAL A 73 -11.42 9.85 1.74
C VAL A 73 -11.76 11.32 1.94
N ILE A 74 -12.83 11.81 1.31
CA ILE A 74 -13.29 13.19 1.52
C ILE A 74 -13.62 13.41 3.00
N ARG A 75 -14.37 12.47 3.60
CA ARG A 75 -14.77 12.54 5.01
C ARG A 75 -13.57 12.49 5.95
N ASP A 76 -12.56 11.68 5.67
CA ASP A 76 -11.37 11.55 6.51
C ASP A 76 -10.63 12.88 6.67
N GLN A 77 -10.64 13.74 5.65
CA GLN A 77 -10.00 15.06 5.71
C GLN A 77 -10.84 16.11 6.46
N TYR A 78 -12.15 15.91 6.58
CA TYR A 78 -13.05 16.88 7.19
C TYR A 78 -12.78 17.05 8.69
N GLY A 79 -12.53 18.29 9.12
CA GLY A 79 -12.21 18.65 10.51
C GLY A 79 -10.72 18.54 10.88
N ARG A 80 -9.86 18.02 9.99
CA ARG A 80 -8.41 17.92 10.25
C ARG A 80 -7.72 19.28 10.20
N ALA A 81 -8.09 20.14 9.25
CA ALA A 81 -7.51 21.48 9.11
C ALA A 81 -7.77 22.35 10.34
N GLU A 82 -8.98 22.27 10.90
CA GLU A 82 -9.41 22.98 12.10
C GLU A 82 -8.98 22.28 13.41
N ARG A 83 -8.29 21.13 13.32
CA ARG A 83 -7.90 20.28 14.45
C ARG A 83 -9.08 19.90 15.36
N ASN A 84 -10.26 19.70 14.76
CA ASN A 84 -11.45 19.32 15.50
C ASN A 84 -11.45 17.81 15.80
N ILE A 85 -10.83 17.43 16.92
CA ILE A 85 -10.64 16.03 17.33
C ILE A 85 -11.96 15.26 17.43
N LYS A 86 -13.06 15.91 17.84
CA LYS A 86 -14.37 15.26 17.96
C LYS A 86 -14.89 14.83 16.58
N ILE A 87 -14.80 15.71 15.58
CA ILE A 87 -15.21 15.42 14.21
C ILE A 87 -14.30 14.36 13.60
N VAL A 88 -12.98 14.50 13.76
CA VAL A 88 -12.00 13.53 13.24
C VAL A 88 -12.29 12.12 13.77
N ARG A 89 -12.45 11.96 15.09
CA ARG A 89 -12.76 10.64 15.69
C ARG A 89 -14.09 10.08 15.22
N LYS A 90 -15.11 10.93 15.06
CA LYS A 90 -16.41 10.51 14.51
C LYS A 90 -16.22 9.96 13.09
N ASN A 91 -15.46 10.65 12.25
CA ASN A 91 -15.20 10.26 10.87
C ASN A 91 -14.36 8.98 10.78
N GLU A 92 -13.33 8.84 11.61
CA GLU A 92 -12.52 7.62 11.73
C GLU A 92 -13.39 6.40 12.11
N ASN A 93 -14.33 6.55 13.05
CA ASN A 93 -15.26 5.47 13.41
C ASN A 93 -16.20 5.08 12.27
N ILE A 94 -16.73 6.05 11.51
CA ILE A 94 -17.57 5.74 10.35
C ILE A 94 -16.73 5.03 9.26
N ASN A 95 -15.48 5.46 9.05
CA ASN A 95 -14.56 4.79 8.13
C ASN A 95 -14.23 3.36 8.58
N ALA A 96 -14.07 3.13 9.89
CA ALA A 96 -13.86 1.79 10.44
C ALA A 96 -15.05 0.86 10.16
N ASN A 97 -16.28 1.36 10.36
CA ASN A 97 -17.49 0.58 10.02
C ASN A 97 -17.56 0.24 8.53
N LEU A 98 -17.20 1.18 7.65
CA LEU A 98 -17.11 0.92 6.20
C LEU A 98 -16.08 -0.18 5.90
N PHE A 99 -14.90 -0.15 6.53
CA PHE A 99 -13.90 -1.21 6.35
C PHE A 99 -14.41 -2.57 6.79
N LYS A 100 -15.02 -2.65 7.97
CA LYS A 100 -15.58 -3.89 8.49
C LYS A 100 -16.63 -4.48 7.54
N TRP A 101 -17.59 -3.65 7.12
CA TRP A 101 -18.59 -4.04 6.12
C TRP A 101 -17.93 -4.47 4.80
N THR A 102 -16.91 -3.75 4.34
CA THR A 102 -16.16 -4.09 3.11
C THR A 102 -15.50 -5.46 3.24
N PHE A 103 -14.85 -5.74 4.38
CA PHE A 103 -14.22 -7.04 4.63
C PHE A 103 -15.21 -8.18 4.63
N GLU A 104 -16.40 -7.97 5.20
CA GLU A 104 -17.45 -8.99 5.30
C GLU A 104 -18.12 -9.29 3.95
N ASN A 105 -18.20 -8.30 3.05
CA ASN A 105 -18.97 -8.43 1.80
C ASN A 105 -18.11 -8.56 0.54
N PHE A 106 -16.89 -8.02 0.55
CA PHE A 106 -16.03 -7.90 -0.63
C PHE A 106 -14.57 -8.30 -0.37
N GLY A 107 -14.23 -8.61 0.88
CA GLY A 107 -12.84 -8.79 1.32
C GLY A 107 -12.04 -7.48 1.37
N PHE A 108 -10.71 -7.55 1.33
CA PHE A 108 -9.89 -6.34 1.38
C PHE A 108 -10.02 -5.50 0.09
N PRO A 109 -10.17 -4.16 0.19
CA PRO A 109 -10.25 -3.25 -0.96
C PRO A 109 -8.86 -2.97 -1.55
N SER A 110 -8.26 -3.99 -2.15
CA SER A 110 -6.93 -3.91 -2.76
C SER A 110 -6.92 -3.06 -4.03
N VAL A 111 -5.71 -2.70 -4.49
CA VAL A 111 -5.52 -2.01 -5.78
C VAL A 111 -6.16 -2.80 -6.92
N SER A 112 -6.11 -4.13 -6.89
CA SER A 112 -6.76 -4.95 -7.92
C SER A 112 -8.29 -4.79 -7.95
N LYS A 113 -8.93 -4.45 -6.82
CA LYS A 113 -10.40 -4.29 -6.73
C LYS A 113 -10.88 -2.85 -6.91
N ILE A 114 -10.17 -1.87 -6.35
CA ILE A 114 -10.63 -0.47 -6.34
C ILE A 114 -9.68 0.50 -7.04
N GLY A 115 -8.50 0.04 -7.45
CA GLY A 115 -7.45 0.91 -7.98
C GLY A 115 -6.84 1.81 -6.90
N VAL A 116 -6.15 2.85 -7.37
CA VAL A 116 -5.49 3.87 -6.51
C VAL A 116 -6.15 5.25 -6.61
N TRP A 117 -7.10 5.42 -7.52
CA TRP A 117 -7.81 6.68 -7.78
C TRP A 117 -9.30 6.42 -7.99
N SER A 118 -10.11 7.36 -7.52
CA SER A 118 -11.49 7.52 -7.97
C SER A 118 -11.51 7.97 -9.43
N ASN A 119 -12.23 7.23 -10.28
CA ASN A 119 -12.33 7.54 -11.71
C ASN A 119 -13.11 8.85 -11.97
N LYS A 120 -14.06 9.20 -11.10
CA LYS A 120 -14.98 10.32 -11.31
C LYS A 120 -14.49 11.61 -10.63
N GLU A 121 -14.12 11.49 -9.36
CA GLU A 121 -13.80 12.66 -8.52
C GLU A 121 -12.31 13.00 -8.52
N ASN A 122 -11.48 12.21 -9.20
CA ASN A 122 -10.04 12.39 -9.27
C ASN A 122 -9.37 12.43 -7.86
N ILE A 123 -9.84 11.55 -6.98
CA ILE A 123 -9.39 11.44 -5.59
C ILE A 123 -8.46 10.25 -5.44
N PHE A 124 -7.25 10.48 -4.92
CA PHE A 124 -6.31 9.42 -4.57
C PHE A 124 -6.80 8.65 -3.34
N PHE A 125 -6.58 7.34 -3.31
CA PHE A 125 -6.89 6.49 -2.16
C PHE A 125 -5.63 6.23 -1.31
N PRO A 126 -5.38 7.02 -0.24
CA PRO A 126 -4.25 6.80 0.66
C PRO A 126 -4.53 5.65 1.63
N MET A 127 -4.60 4.42 1.10
CA MET A 127 -5.00 3.22 1.85
C MET A 127 -4.15 2.99 3.10
N ARG A 128 -2.86 3.30 3.06
CA ARG A 128 -1.99 3.25 4.25
C ARG A 128 -2.54 4.10 5.39
N SER A 129 -2.82 5.38 5.13
CA SER A 129 -3.34 6.30 6.16
C SER A 129 -4.65 5.78 6.73
N PHE A 130 -5.55 5.33 5.87
CA PHE A 130 -6.83 4.73 6.25
C PHE A 130 -6.67 3.55 7.20
N ILE A 131 -5.76 2.63 6.87
CA ILE A 131 -5.45 1.47 7.70
C ILE A 131 -4.83 1.90 9.03
N THR A 132 -3.94 2.89 9.04
CA THR A 132 -3.36 3.39 10.31
C THR A 132 -4.41 3.95 11.26
N HIS A 133 -5.48 4.56 10.76
CA HIS A 133 -6.57 5.07 11.60
C HIS A 133 -7.39 3.94 12.28
N MET A 134 -7.30 2.70 11.82
CA MET A 134 -7.92 1.56 12.51
C MET A 134 -7.27 1.29 13.88
N ALA A 135 -6.05 1.80 14.11
CA ALA A 135 -5.36 1.75 15.38
C ALA A 135 -6.06 2.52 16.51
N THR A 136 -6.91 3.50 16.18
CA THR A 136 -7.68 4.27 17.18
C THR A 136 -9.10 3.74 17.37
N SER A 137 -9.51 2.74 16.57
CA SER A 137 -10.84 2.15 16.64
C SER A 137 -11.01 1.27 17.88
N LYS A 138 -12.22 1.25 18.44
CA LYS A 138 -12.64 0.27 19.46
C LYS A 138 -12.55 -1.18 18.96
N ASP A 139 -12.70 -1.36 17.65
CA ASP A 139 -12.65 -2.66 16.98
C ASP A 139 -11.22 -3.03 16.53
N TYR A 140 -10.19 -2.36 17.06
CA TYR A 140 -8.80 -2.66 16.76
C TYR A 140 -8.45 -4.16 16.81
N PRO A 141 -8.88 -4.96 17.82
CA PRO A 141 -8.58 -6.40 17.83
C PRO A 141 -9.06 -7.11 16.56
N TYR A 142 -10.28 -6.80 16.11
CA TYR A 142 -10.82 -7.33 14.85
C TYR A 142 -9.96 -6.90 13.65
N PHE A 143 -9.59 -5.62 13.55
CA PHE A 143 -8.75 -5.13 12.45
C PHE A 143 -7.35 -5.75 12.47
N LYS A 144 -6.75 -5.92 13.64
CA LYS A 144 -5.44 -6.55 13.82
C LYS A 144 -5.42 -7.96 13.26
N ASP A 145 -6.43 -8.76 13.55
CA ASP A 145 -6.50 -10.14 13.11
C ASP A 145 -6.88 -10.24 11.63
N LYS A 146 -7.92 -9.50 11.22
CA LYS A 146 -8.43 -9.56 9.85
C LYS A 146 -7.44 -9.00 8.82
N LEU A 147 -6.73 -7.92 9.13
CA LEU A 147 -5.71 -7.40 8.22
C LEU A 147 -4.50 -8.32 8.13
N LEU A 148 -4.16 -9.06 9.19
CA LEU A 148 -3.09 -10.05 9.12
C LEU A 148 -3.45 -11.22 8.18
N GLU A 149 -4.72 -11.62 8.13
CA GLU A 149 -5.19 -12.57 7.10
C GLU A 149 -4.95 -12.04 5.69
N TYR A 150 -5.25 -10.75 5.46
CA TYR A 150 -5.01 -10.12 4.16
C TYR A 150 -3.53 -9.88 3.84
N VAL A 151 -2.68 -9.76 4.85
CA VAL A 151 -1.22 -9.79 4.65
C VAL A 151 -0.80 -11.16 4.14
N LYS A 152 -1.35 -12.24 4.70
CA LYS A 152 -1.05 -13.61 4.27
C LYS A 152 -1.60 -13.93 2.88
N SER A 153 -2.76 -13.38 2.50
CA SER A 153 -3.30 -13.54 1.13
C SER A 153 -2.58 -12.68 0.08
N GLY A 154 -1.84 -11.65 0.51
CA GLY A 154 -1.18 -10.69 -0.36
C GLY A 154 -2.06 -9.49 -0.76
N ASP A 155 -3.29 -9.39 -0.25
CA ASP A 155 -4.17 -8.26 -0.53
C ASP A 155 -3.78 -6.98 0.23
N CYS A 156 -3.27 -7.14 1.47
CA CYS A 156 -2.77 -6.05 2.29
C CYS A 156 -1.24 -6.10 2.34
N THR A 157 -0.56 -4.96 2.15
CA THR A 157 0.90 -4.96 2.22
C THR A 157 1.37 -5.11 3.67
N PRO A 158 2.45 -5.88 3.93
CA PRO A 158 3.02 -5.99 5.27
C PRO A 158 3.37 -4.64 5.89
N ILE A 159 3.80 -3.68 5.07
CA ILE A 159 4.15 -2.33 5.52
C ILE A 159 2.91 -1.59 6.02
N ASP A 160 1.79 -1.60 5.29
CA ASP A 160 0.58 -0.89 5.72
C ASP A 160 0.01 -1.47 7.02
N TYR A 161 -0.01 -2.81 7.14
CA TYR A 161 -0.39 -3.50 8.38
C TYR A 161 0.51 -3.11 9.56
N SER A 162 1.83 -3.13 9.35
CA SER A 162 2.78 -2.82 10.42
C SER A 162 2.64 -1.39 10.94
N TYR A 163 2.32 -0.42 10.06
CA TYR A 163 2.05 0.96 10.47
C TYR A 163 0.83 1.05 11.38
N MET A 164 -0.26 0.32 11.11
CA MET A 164 -1.41 0.28 12.02
C MET A 164 -1.04 -0.31 13.39
N VAL A 165 -0.35 -1.45 13.41
CA VAL A 165 0.04 -2.10 14.67
C VAL A 165 0.94 -1.17 15.49
N ASP A 166 1.95 -0.57 14.89
CA ASP A 166 2.86 0.32 15.61
C ASP A 166 2.18 1.64 16.02
N THR A 167 1.23 2.15 15.23
CA THR A 167 0.42 3.32 15.62
C THR A 167 -0.38 3.02 16.89
N TYR A 168 -0.92 1.81 17.02
CA TYR A 168 -1.63 1.37 18.24
C TYR A 168 -0.70 1.38 19.46
N HIS A 169 0.49 0.80 19.33
CA HIS A 169 1.49 0.80 20.41
C HIS A 169 1.98 2.21 20.76
N ILE A 170 2.27 3.04 19.75
CA ILE A 170 2.70 4.44 19.96
C ILE A 170 1.63 5.25 20.70
N ASN A 171 0.35 5.10 20.33
CA ASN A 171 -0.76 5.78 21.00
C ASN A 171 -0.89 5.38 22.48
N LYS A 172 -0.43 4.18 22.84
CA LYS A 172 -0.33 3.70 24.21
C LYS A 172 1.00 4.02 24.90
N LYS A 173 1.91 4.72 24.22
CA LYS A 173 3.29 5.01 24.69
C LYS A 173 4.13 3.75 24.90
N GLU A 174 3.84 2.69 24.15
CA GLU A 174 4.57 1.43 24.15
C GLU A 174 5.69 1.42 23.10
N LYS A 175 6.57 0.41 23.18
CA LYS A 175 7.59 0.17 22.16
C LYS A 175 6.93 -0.22 20.83
N THR A 176 7.57 0.14 19.71
CA THR A 176 7.09 -0.26 18.39
C THR A 176 7.34 -1.76 18.21
N TYR A 177 6.38 -2.47 17.64
CA TYR A 177 6.42 -3.90 17.42
C TYR A 177 7.18 -4.26 16.13
N TYR A 178 6.95 -3.50 15.04
CA TYR A 178 7.60 -3.70 13.74
C TYR A 178 8.62 -2.61 13.38
N GLY A 179 8.83 -1.63 14.28
CA GLY A 179 9.82 -0.57 14.11
C GLY A 179 9.39 0.59 13.21
N MET A 180 8.10 0.73 12.89
CA MET A 180 7.52 1.90 12.24
C MET A 180 7.36 3.02 13.26
N GLY A 181 7.84 4.22 12.95
CA GLY A 181 7.87 5.33 13.91
C GLY A 181 8.94 5.21 15.00
N ARG A 182 9.88 4.27 14.87
CA ARG A 182 11.02 4.05 15.80
C ARG A 182 11.85 5.31 16.13
N THR A 183 11.83 6.32 15.27
CA THR A 183 12.50 7.62 15.50
C THR A 183 11.90 8.40 16.67
N LEU A 184 10.67 8.06 17.08
CA LEU A 184 10.00 8.61 18.25
C LEU A 184 10.43 7.90 19.56
N GLN A 185 11.28 6.88 19.47
CA GLN A 185 11.68 6.05 20.61
C GLN A 185 13.13 6.31 20.99
N LYS A 186 13.41 6.35 22.29
CA LYS A 186 14.77 6.58 22.82
C LYS A 186 15.72 5.42 22.48
N SER A 187 15.19 4.20 22.43
CA SER A 187 15.92 2.99 22.07
C SER A 187 14.96 1.97 21.48
N ILE A 188 15.51 1.05 20.69
CA ILE A 188 14.78 -0.07 20.07
C ILE A 188 15.58 -1.35 20.22
N ASP A 189 14.88 -2.49 20.33
CA ASP A 189 15.48 -3.81 20.18
C ASP A 189 15.39 -4.21 18.70
N THR A 190 16.52 -4.12 17.99
CA THR A 190 16.55 -4.43 16.56
C THR A 190 16.40 -5.92 16.28
N VAL A 191 16.80 -6.80 17.21
CA VAL A 191 16.72 -8.26 17.03
C VAL A 191 15.27 -8.71 17.13
N GLU A 192 14.55 -8.25 18.16
CA GLU A 192 13.13 -8.51 18.35
C GLU A 192 12.30 -7.95 17.20
N ILE A 193 12.51 -6.67 16.85
CA ILE A 193 11.80 -6.04 15.73
C ILE A 193 12.06 -6.79 14.42
N ASP A 194 13.30 -7.18 14.13
CA ASP A 194 13.60 -7.91 12.89
C ASP A 194 12.94 -9.30 12.87
N ALA A 195 12.74 -9.95 14.02
CA ALA A 195 11.98 -11.20 14.11
C ALA A 195 10.50 -11.00 13.78
N HIS A 196 9.86 -9.97 14.35
CA HIS A 196 8.49 -9.61 14.02
C HIS A 196 8.34 -9.22 12.55
N ARG A 197 9.27 -8.41 12.01
CA ARG A 197 9.25 -8.03 10.59
C ARG A 197 9.28 -9.26 9.68
N ARG A 198 10.16 -10.23 9.96
CA ARG A 198 10.21 -11.48 9.20
C ARG A 198 8.90 -12.27 9.26
N SER A 199 8.18 -12.28 10.38
CA SER A 199 6.94 -13.05 10.52
C SER A 199 5.79 -12.57 9.62
N ILE A 200 5.88 -11.35 9.10
CA ILE A 200 4.91 -10.79 8.14
C ILE A 200 5.54 -10.52 6.76
N GLY A 201 6.76 -10.98 6.50
CA GLY A 201 7.44 -10.79 5.22
C GLY A 201 8.07 -9.41 5.01
N LEU A 202 8.26 -8.61 6.07
CA LEU A 202 9.05 -7.37 5.98
C LEU A 202 10.56 -7.66 6.04
N PRO A 203 11.37 -6.91 5.26
CA PRO A 203 12.82 -6.96 5.37
C PRO A 203 13.30 -6.42 6.72
N SER A 204 14.47 -6.86 7.18
CA SER A 204 15.12 -6.31 8.39
C SER A 204 15.34 -4.80 8.30
N LEU A 205 15.45 -4.12 9.43
CA LEU A 205 15.69 -2.68 9.51
C LEU A 205 16.94 -2.27 8.71
N LYS A 206 18.02 -3.06 8.84
CA LYS A 206 19.27 -2.85 8.08
C LYS A 206 19.04 -2.97 6.57
N HIS A 207 18.28 -3.98 6.14
CA HIS A 207 17.99 -4.19 4.73
C HIS A 207 17.07 -3.10 4.18
N THR A 208 16.05 -2.67 4.92
CA THR A 208 15.21 -1.51 4.56
C THR A 208 16.04 -0.24 4.41
N SER A 209 17.00 0.00 5.31
CA SER A 209 17.88 1.16 5.19
C SER A 209 18.74 1.13 3.92
N LYS A 210 19.16 -0.06 3.49
CA LYS A 210 19.89 -0.23 2.23
C LYS A 210 18.99 0.06 1.03
N ILE A 211 17.78 -0.51 0.99
CA ILE A 211 16.79 -0.25 -0.08
C ILE A 211 16.54 1.25 -0.22
N ASN A 212 16.29 1.95 0.88
CA ASN A 212 16.03 3.39 0.85
C ASN A 212 17.23 4.17 0.30
N LYS A 213 18.46 3.82 0.71
CA LYS A 213 19.68 4.47 0.23
C LYS A 213 19.89 4.25 -1.27
N ASP A 214 19.64 3.03 -1.75
CA ASP A 214 19.76 2.69 -3.17
C ASP A 214 18.75 3.51 -4.00
N PHE A 215 17.50 3.60 -3.52
CA PHE A 215 16.46 4.42 -4.15
C PHE A 215 16.77 5.93 -4.14
N GLU A 216 17.29 6.45 -3.03
CA GLU A 216 17.74 7.85 -2.95
C GLU A 216 18.86 8.18 -3.95
N ASN A 217 19.80 7.24 -4.15
CA ASN A 217 20.87 7.41 -5.13
C ASN A 217 20.33 7.41 -6.56
N GLU A 218 19.41 6.50 -6.89
CA GLU A 218 18.75 6.45 -8.19
C GLU A 218 18.04 7.77 -8.51
N ILE A 219 17.25 8.29 -7.56
CA ILE A 219 16.59 9.59 -7.70
C ILE A 219 17.61 10.71 -7.95
N LYS A 220 18.72 10.76 -7.21
CA LYS A 220 19.77 11.78 -7.40
C LYS A 220 20.37 11.73 -8.80
N GLU A 221 20.64 10.53 -9.32
CA GLU A 221 21.17 10.38 -10.68
C GLU A 221 20.16 10.80 -11.75
N MET A 222 18.88 10.47 -11.56
CA MET A 222 17.81 10.96 -12.45
C MET A 222 17.80 12.50 -12.48
N TYR A 223 17.82 13.17 -11.32
CA TYR A 223 17.81 14.63 -11.24
C TYR A 223 19.05 15.29 -11.88
N LYS A 224 20.23 14.68 -11.75
CA LYS A 224 21.45 15.17 -12.43
C LYS A 224 21.31 15.13 -13.95
N THR A 225 20.64 14.10 -14.46
CA THR A 225 20.41 13.91 -15.89
C THR A 225 19.37 14.91 -16.42
N PHE A 226 18.30 15.17 -15.64
CA PHE A 226 17.27 16.17 -15.97
C PHE A 226 17.81 17.61 -16.02
N LYS A 227 18.74 17.99 -15.14
CA LYS A 227 19.33 19.35 -15.14
C LYS A 227 20.31 19.63 -16.28
N LYS A 228 20.69 18.61 -17.07
CA LYS A 228 21.61 18.75 -18.22
C LYS A 228 20.87 18.89 -19.57
N GLN A 229 19.54 18.80 -19.56
CA GLN A 229 18.66 19.06 -20.71
C GLN A 229 18.02 20.44 -20.58
#